data_AF-A0A817EAD5-F1
#
_entry.id   AF-A0A817EAD5-F1
#
_cell.length_a   1.000
_cell.length_b   1.000
_cell.length_c   1.000
_cell.angle_alpha   90.00
_cell.angle_beta   90.00
_cell.angle_gamma   90.00
#
_symmetry.space_group_name_H-M   'P 1'
#
loop_
_entity.id
_entity.type
_entity.pdbx_description
1 polymer ?
#
loop_
_entity_poly.entity_id
_entity_poly.type
_entity_poly.pdbx_seq_one_letter_code
_entity_poly.pdbx_strand_id
1 'polypeptide(L)'
;MMLQYNILWLDQNSSDPMSSFRAKLGDAQTFTNVNDCIQYIQSHPNDPIYLIVSGSLAKEVVPVIYESSNLVQIFLFCGSISTYSE
;
A
#
# COMPACT_ATOMS: atom_id res chain seq x y z
N MET A 1 11.15 -18.98 -13.81
CA MET A 1 9.92 -18.90 -13.01
C MET A 1 9.87 -17.49 -12.43
N MET A 2 8.99 -16.63 -12.93
CA MET A 2 8.81 -15.29 -12.33
C MET A 2 8.07 -15.48 -11.00
N LEU A 3 8.59 -14.90 -9.92
CA LEU A 3 7.86 -14.82 -8.67
C LEU A 3 6.65 -13.92 -8.92
N GLN A 4 5.44 -14.45 -8.76
CA GLN A 4 4.23 -13.67 -8.79
C GLN A 4 4.09 -13.01 -7.41
N TYR A 5 4.24 -11.69 -7.36
CA TYR A 5 4.12 -10.90 -6.14
C TYR A 5 3.07 -9.81 -6.34
N ASN A 6 2.32 -9.49 -5.30
CA ASN A 6 1.30 -8.45 -5.33
C ASN A 6 1.84 -7.20 -4.63
N ILE A 7 1.98 -6.11 -5.37
CA ILE A 7 2.30 -4.80 -4.80
C ILE A 7 0.99 -4.06 -4.60
N LEU A 8 0.69 -3.71 -3.35
CA LEU A 8 -0.46 -2.89 -3.01
C LEU A 8 -0.01 -1.48 -2.64
N TRP A 9 -0.72 -0.47 -3.13
CA TRP A 9 -0.50 0.94 -2.79
C TRP A 9 -1.74 1.50 -2.13
N LEU A 10 -1.68 1.75 -0.82
CA LEU A 10 -2.76 2.37 -0.05
C LEU A 10 -2.44 3.84 0.22
N ASP A 11 -3.16 4.73 -0.46
CA ASP A 11 -3.03 6.17 -0.27
C ASP A 11 -4.32 6.93 -0.64
N GLN A 12 -4.70 7.91 0.18
CA GLN A 12 -5.91 8.72 -0.03
C GLN A 12 -5.83 9.59 -1.30
N ASN A 13 -4.63 10.05 -1.66
CA ASN A 13 -4.37 10.88 -2.84
C ASN A 13 -3.83 10.04 -4.01
N SER A 14 -4.30 8.80 -4.15
CA SER A 14 -3.87 7.91 -5.23
C SER A 14 -4.22 8.43 -6.65
N SER A 15 -4.88 9.57 -6.80
CA SER A 15 -5.07 10.24 -8.08
C SER A 15 -3.94 11.22 -8.45
N ASP A 16 -2.98 11.50 -7.55
CA ASP A 16 -1.88 12.42 -7.83
C ASP A 16 -0.81 11.76 -8.73
N PRO A 17 -0.60 12.24 -9.97
CA PRO A 17 0.43 11.74 -10.88
C PRO A 17 1.86 11.97 -10.36
N MET A 18 2.06 12.76 -9.29
CA MET A 18 3.39 13.23 -8.85
C MET A 18 4.32 12.18 -8.26
N SER A 19 3.89 10.97 -7.89
CA SER A 19 4.87 9.97 -7.48
C SER A 19 5.42 9.23 -8.70
N SER A 20 6.43 9.82 -9.34
CA SER A 20 7.32 9.13 -10.30
C SER A 20 7.77 7.74 -9.81
N PHE A 21 7.74 7.53 -8.49
CA PHE A 21 7.92 6.24 -7.84
C PHE A 21 6.78 5.24 -8.12
N ARG A 22 5.50 5.61 -7.95
CA ARG A 22 4.38 4.68 -8.23
C ARG A 22 4.33 4.26 -9.70
N ALA A 23 4.56 5.20 -10.62
CA ALA A 23 4.64 4.86 -12.05
C ALA A 23 5.75 3.83 -12.35
N LYS A 24 6.85 3.84 -11.60
CA LYS A 24 7.94 2.85 -11.72
C LYS A 24 7.59 1.48 -11.13
N LEU A 25 6.57 1.39 -10.27
CA LEU A 25 6.11 0.12 -9.71
C LEU A 25 5.24 -0.69 -10.67
N GLY A 26 4.83 -0.12 -11.82
CA GLY A 26 4.04 -0.81 -12.83
C GLY A 26 2.66 -1.18 -12.33
N ASP A 27 2.34 -2.48 -12.33
CA ASP A 27 1.01 -3.05 -12.06
C ASP A 27 0.63 -3.08 -10.56
N ALA A 28 1.08 -2.08 -9.78
CA ALA A 28 0.70 -1.97 -8.37
C ALA A 28 -0.81 -1.74 -8.24
N GLN A 29 -1.49 -2.62 -7.52
CA GLN A 29 -2.92 -2.49 -7.23
C GLN A 29 -3.13 -1.39 -6.19
N THR A 30 -4.07 -0.50 -6.42
CA THR A 30 -4.19 0.72 -5.61
C THR A 30 -5.51 0.80 -4.88
N PHE A 31 -5.44 1.25 -3.63
CA PHE A 31 -6.58 1.45 -2.76
C PHE A 31 -6.55 2.88 -2.20
N THR A 32 -7.71 3.51 -2.13
CA THR A 32 -7.91 4.78 -1.42
C THR A 32 -8.63 4.57 -0.09
N ASN A 33 -9.28 3.42 0.07
CA ASN A 33 -10.02 3.03 1.26
C ASN A 33 -9.24 1.95 2.04
N VAL A 34 -9.12 2.16 3.35
CA VAL A 34 -8.39 1.25 4.24
C VAL A 34 -9.08 -0.12 4.33
N ASN A 35 -10.41 -0.15 4.44
CA ASN A 35 -11.17 -1.40 4.59
C ASN A 35 -11.07 -2.28 3.35
N ASP A 36 -11.11 -1.69 2.16
CA ASP A 36 -10.99 -2.44 0.90
C ASP A 36 -9.59 -3.08 0.79
N CYS A 37 -8.55 -2.36 1.22
CA CYS A 37 -7.19 -2.88 1.28
C CYS A 37 -7.06 -4.05 2.28
N ILE A 38 -7.67 -3.92 3.48
CA ILE A 38 -7.66 -4.97 4.50
C ILE A 38 -8.39 -6.22 3.98
N GLN A 39 -9.58 -6.04 3.40
CA GLN A 39 -10.37 -7.14 2.85
C GLN A 39 -9.62 -7.87 1.74
N TYR A 40 -8.89 -7.13 0.89
CA TYR A 40 -8.06 -7.75 -0.14
C TYR A 40 -6.96 -8.62 0.46
N ILE A 41 -6.20 -8.10 1.44
CA ILE A 41 -5.11 -8.85 2.10
C ILE A 41 -5.64 -10.13 2.75
N GLN A 42 -6.78 -10.03 3.45
CA GLN A 42 -7.37 -11.16 4.17
C GLN A 42 -8.00 -12.21 3.23
N SER A 43 -8.52 -11.80 2.07
CA SER A 43 -9.11 -12.72 1.09
C SER A 43 -8.09 -13.46 0.22
N HIS A 44 -6.80 -13.06 0.26
CA HIS A 44 -5.71 -13.67 -0.50
C HIS A 44 -4.60 -14.23 0.43
N PRO A 45 -4.91 -15.16 1.35
CA PRO A 45 -3.99 -15.58 2.41
C PRO A 45 -2.73 -16.35 1.93
N ASN A 46 -2.69 -16.75 0.66
CA ASN A 46 -1.55 -17.50 0.08
C ASN A 46 -0.67 -16.64 -0.83
N ASP A 47 -1.07 -15.40 -1.08
CA ASP A 47 -0.40 -14.54 -2.06
C ASP A 47 0.64 -13.66 -1.36
N PRO A 48 1.93 -13.67 -1.75
CA PRO A 48 2.92 -12.79 -1.16
C PRO A 48 2.63 -11.33 -1.51
N ILE A 49 2.34 -10.53 -0.48
CA ILE A 49 1.93 -9.14 -0.59
C ILE A 49 3.03 -8.20 -0.06
N TYR A 50 3.37 -7.20 -0.87
CA TYR A 50 4.16 -6.05 -0.48
C TYR A 50 3.24 -4.84 -0.39
N LEU A 51 3.06 -4.30 0.82
CA LEU A 51 2.19 -3.15 1.04
C LEU A 51 3.03 -1.87 1.09
N ILE A 52 2.70 -0.91 0.24
CA ILE A 52 3.15 0.48 0.35
C ILE A 52 1.97 1.28 0.88
N VAL A 53 2.13 1.94 2.01
CA VAL A 53 1.05 2.69 2.68
C VAL A 53 1.51 4.08 3.08
N SER A 54 0.66 5.08 2.87
CA SER A 54 0.97 6.43 3.34
C SER A 54 0.92 6.55 4.86
N GLY A 55 1.79 7.41 5.41
CA GLY A 55 1.94 7.54 6.86
C GLY A 55 0.66 7.86 7.63
N SER A 56 -0.28 8.60 7.02
CA SER A 56 -1.59 8.89 7.62
C SER A 56 -2.45 7.64 7.79
N LEU A 57 -2.45 6.74 6.81
CA LEU A 57 -3.27 5.52 6.81
C LEU A 57 -2.59 4.32 7.48
N ALA A 58 -1.26 4.34 7.59
CA ALA A 58 -0.49 3.27 8.22
C ALA A 58 -0.94 2.97 9.65
N LYS A 59 -1.29 4.01 10.41
CA LYS A 59 -1.76 3.90 11.81
C LYS A 59 -3.07 3.14 11.94
N GLU A 60 -3.90 3.16 10.91
CA GLU A 60 -5.18 2.47 10.87
C GLU A 60 -5.02 1.04 10.35
N VAL A 61 -4.29 0.86 9.24
CA VAL A 61 -4.19 -0.43 8.57
C VAL A 61 -3.25 -1.41 9.28
N VAL A 62 -2.06 -0.96 9.70
CA VAL A 62 -0.97 -1.86 10.15
C VAL A 62 -1.38 -2.68 11.38
N PRO A 63 -2.00 -2.09 12.43
CA PRO A 63 -2.43 -2.87 13.60
C PRO A 63 -3.43 -3.98 13.29
N VAL A 64 -4.17 -3.89 12.18
CA VAL A 64 -5.16 -4.91 11.79
C VAL A 64 -4.53 -6.05 11.02
N ILE A 65 -3.50 -5.77 10.22
CA ILE A 65 -2.95 -6.74 9.26
C ILE A 65 -1.57 -7.28 9.64
N TYR A 66 -0.87 -6.75 10.65
CA TYR A 66 0.54 -7.07 10.91
C TYR A 66 0.82 -8.56 11.19
N GLU A 67 -0.18 -9.34 11.61
CA GLU A 67 -0.07 -10.78 11.84
C GLU A 67 -0.37 -11.63 10.59
N SER A 68 -0.77 -10.98 9.48
CA SER A 68 -1.12 -11.68 8.25
C SER A 68 0.14 -12.31 7.64
N SER A 69 0.16 -13.64 7.57
CA SER A 69 1.32 -14.42 7.11
C SER A 69 1.72 -14.18 5.65
N ASN A 70 0.82 -13.59 4.87
CA ASN A 70 1.01 -13.29 3.45
C ASN A 70 1.66 -11.92 3.22
N LEU A 71 1.80 -11.09 4.26
CA LEU A 71 2.56 -9.84 4.18
C LEU A 71 4.05 -10.11 4.23
N VAL A 72 4.73 -9.85 3.12
CA VAL A 72 6.18 -9.99 3.03
C VAL A 72 6.89 -8.77 3.63
N GLN A 73 6.40 -7.57 3.30
CA GLN A 73 6.98 -6.32 3.78
C GLN A 73 5.95 -5.20 3.70
N ILE A 74 6.01 -4.31 4.70
CA ILE A 74 5.29 -3.03 4.70
C ILE A 74 6.31 -1.92 4.49
N PHE A 75 6.06 -1.05 3.52
CA PHE A 75 6.81 0.17 3.22
C PHE A 75 5.96 1.38 3.58
N LEU A 76 6.54 2.28 4.37
CA LEU A 76 5.90 3.54 4.71
C LEU A 76 6.23 4.58 3.64
N PHE A 77 5.22 5.03 2.90
CA PHE A 77 5.37 6.15 1.99
C PHE A 77 5.12 7.46 2.74
N CYS A 78 6.20 8.19 2.99
CA CYS A 78 6.15 9.56 3.47
C CYS A 78 6.23 10.49 2.27
N GLY A 79 5.08 10.94 1.76
CA GLY A 79 5.05 12.05 0.80
C GLY A 79 5.72 13.29 1.41
N SER A 80 6.39 14.09 0.60
CA SER A 80 7.06 15.30 1.07
C SER A 80 6.03 16.29 1.65
N ILE A 81 6.31 16.81 2.86
CA ILE A 81 5.53 17.83 3.57
C ILE A 81 5.36 19.16 2.77
N SER A 82 6.00 19.31 1.62
CA SER A 82 5.99 20.55 0.82
C SER A 82 4.69 20.84 0.05
N THR A 83 3.57 20.16 0.32
CA THR A 83 2.26 20.45 -0.31
C THR A 83 1.16 20.76 0.71
N TYR A 84 1.48 20.78 2.01
CA TYR A 84 0.59 21.27 3.06
C TYR A 84 1.29 22.36 3.87
N SER A 85 1.83 23.37 3.17
CA SER A 85 2.15 24.64 3.80
C SER A 85 0.89 25.48 3.84
N GLU A 86 0.47 25.76 5.09
CA GLU A 86 -0.61 26.61 5.60
C GLU A 86 -2.00 25.97 5.76
#